data_AF-E1ZNU3-F1
#
_entry.id   AF-E1ZNU3-F1
#
_cell.length_a   1.000
_cell.length_b   1.000
_cell.length_c   1.000
_cell.angle_alpha   90.00
_cell.angle_beta   90.00
_cell.angle_gamma   90.00
#
_symmetry.space_group_name_H-M   'P 1'
#
loop_
_entity.id
_entity.type
_entity.pdbx_description
1 polymer ?
#
loop_
_entity_poly.entity_id
_entity_poly.type
_entity_poly.pdbx_seq_one_letter_code
_entity_poly.pdbx_strand_id
1 'polypeptide(L)'
;MVLPLLQPPSELPSYVKPFVLELKEAELRHLPGLPQSEKRKMGEGSLKSFDNCLHNLRHYGEIAFVLAGIKPCVLMAHALWPGFAKGIAEECLRPLMDKYGLEGKGFELHEIRRAWPAALHPMLTSNPVHPGFQWGWVFANRRHADFPLVQRVFLQRSRSPWRSCS
;
A
#
# COMPACT_ATOMS: atom_id res chain seq x y z
N MET A 1 13.38 1.54 25.62
CA MET A 1 13.01 2.85 25.05
C MET A 1 11.53 2.77 24.71
N VAL A 2 10.67 3.46 25.47
CA VAL A 2 9.21 3.43 25.25
C VAL A 2 8.90 4.57 24.30
N LEU A 3 8.43 4.27 23.10
CA LEU A 3 7.94 5.29 22.19
C LEU A 3 6.68 5.91 22.82
N PRO A 4 6.58 7.24 22.96
CA PRO A 4 5.35 7.86 23.41
C PRO A 4 4.23 7.45 22.46
N LEU A 5 3.14 6.92 23.03
CA LEU A 5 1.93 6.61 22.26
C LEU A 5 1.48 7.92 21.59
N LEU A 6 1.48 7.94 20.26
CA LEU A 6 0.87 9.03 19.49
C LEU A 6 -0.58 9.14 19.97
N GLN A 7 -0.93 10.27 20.58
CA GLN A 7 -2.33 10.53 20.88
C GLN A 7 -3.07 10.65 19.55
N PRO A 8 -4.16 9.89 19.35
CA PRO A 8 -4.96 10.04 18.14
C PRO A 8 -5.42 11.50 18.04
N PRO A 9 -5.54 12.06 16.83
CA PRO A 9 -6.05 13.40 16.68
C PRO A 9 -7.43 13.49 17.34
N SER A 10 -7.67 14.59 18.06
CA SER A 10 -8.95 14.83 18.75
C SER A 10 -10.13 14.86 17.78
N GLU A 11 -9.87 15.18 16.51
CA GLU A 11 -10.85 15.18 15.42
C GLU A 11 -10.24 14.63 14.13
N LEU A 12 -11.01 13.81 13.41
CA LEU A 12 -10.62 13.35 12.09
C LEU A 12 -10.73 14.49 11.09
N PRO A 13 -9.74 14.67 10.18
CA PRO A 13 -9.88 15.66 9.11
C PRO A 13 -11.14 15.42 8.29
N SER A 14 -11.83 16.50 7.89
CA SER A 14 -13.14 16.45 7.23
C SER A 14 -13.18 15.63 5.94
N TYR A 15 -12.03 15.48 5.27
CA TYR A 15 -11.90 14.70 4.05
C TYR A 15 -11.80 13.18 4.27
N VAL A 16 -11.49 12.71 5.49
CA VAL A 16 -11.20 11.28 5.74
C VAL A 16 -12.45 10.42 5.53
N LYS A 17 -13.56 10.78 6.17
CA LYS A 17 -14.81 10.01 6.06
C LYS A 17 -15.32 9.90 4.61
N PRO A 18 -15.50 11.00 3.84
CA PRO A 18 -15.99 10.89 2.47
C PRO A 18 -14.98 10.16 1.57
N PHE A 19 -13.67 10.36 1.75
CA PHE A 19 -12.65 9.61 1.03
C PHE A 19 -12.77 8.10 1.26
N VAL A 20 -12.89 7.66 2.51
CA VAL A 20 -12.93 6.23 2.86
C VAL A 20 -14.20 5.57 2.31
N LEU A 21 -15.33 6.29 2.32
CA LEU A 21 -16.57 5.79 1.71
C LEU A 21 -16.41 5.61 0.19
N GLU A 22 -15.85 6.60 -0.50
CA GLU A 22 -15.61 6.48 -1.95
C GLU A 22 -14.59 5.39 -2.29
N LEU A 23 -13.54 5.24 -1.48
CA LEU A 23 -12.55 4.18 -1.66
C LEU A 23 -13.17 2.80 -1.46
N LYS A 24 -14.00 2.64 -0.42
CA LYS A 24 -14.75 1.41 -0.21
C LYS A 24 -15.60 1.06 -1.44
N GLU A 25 -16.33 2.02 -2.00
CA GLU A 25 -17.13 1.80 -3.21
C GLU A 25 -16.27 1.53 -4.46
N ALA A 26 -15.10 2.14 -4.57
CA ALA A 26 -14.14 1.84 -5.63
C ALA A 26 -13.65 0.39 -5.54
N GLU A 27 -13.21 -0.07 -4.37
CA GLU A 27 -12.76 -1.45 -4.15
C GLU A 27 -13.90 -2.47 -4.36
N LEU A 28 -15.11 -2.15 -3.89
CA LEU A 28 -16.31 -2.98 -4.08
C LEU A 28 -16.73 -3.13 -5.55
N ARG A 29 -16.36 -2.18 -6.41
CA ARG A 29 -16.60 -2.30 -7.86
C ARG A 29 -15.42 -2.96 -8.58
N HIS A 30 -14.19 -2.58 -8.25
CA HIS A 30 -12.99 -3.04 -8.93
C HIS A 30 -12.77 -4.54 -8.73
N LEU A 31 -12.78 -5.04 -7.48
CA LEU A 31 -12.43 -6.44 -7.20
C LEU A 31 -13.41 -7.44 -7.84
N PRO A 32 -14.75 -7.25 -7.76
CA PRO A 32 -15.69 -8.07 -8.52
C PRO A 32 -15.66 -7.82 -10.02
N GLY A 33 -15.09 -6.70 -10.48
CA GLY A 33 -14.91 -6.38 -11.91
C GLY A 33 -13.72 -7.09 -12.57
N LEU A 34 -12.83 -7.70 -11.77
CA LEU A 34 -11.64 -8.36 -12.31
C LEU A 34 -11.98 -9.49 -13.31
N PRO A 35 -11.14 -9.70 -14.35
CA PRO A 35 -11.30 -10.83 -15.25
C PRO A 35 -11.36 -12.17 -14.52
N GLN A 36 -12.15 -13.14 -15.02
CA GLN A 36 -12.24 -14.46 -14.38
C GLN A 36 -10.89 -15.16 -14.27
N SER A 37 -9.99 -14.96 -15.23
CA SER A 37 -8.63 -15.51 -15.19
C SER A 37 -7.85 -14.99 -13.98
N GLU A 38 -7.93 -13.70 -13.68
CA GLU A 38 -7.32 -13.09 -12.50
C GLU A 38 -7.99 -13.59 -11.22
N LYS A 39 -9.32 -13.59 -11.15
CA LYS A 39 -10.06 -14.13 -9.99
C LYS A 39 -9.70 -15.58 -9.70
N ARG A 40 -9.59 -16.43 -10.72
CA ARG A 40 -9.18 -17.83 -10.56
C ARG A 40 -7.75 -17.94 -10.07
N LYS A 41 -6.80 -17.14 -10.58
CA LYS A 41 -5.45 -17.10 -10.01
C LYS A 41 -5.53 -16.74 -8.53
N MET A 42 -6.30 -15.70 -8.21
CA MET A 42 -6.44 -15.18 -6.87
C MET A 42 -7.11 -16.14 -5.87
N GLY A 43 -7.99 -17.00 -6.37
CA GLY A 43 -8.70 -18.01 -5.60
C GLY A 43 -8.12 -19.42 -5.74
N GLU A 44 -6.83 -19.57 -6.05
CA GLU A 44 -6.15 -20.87 -6.16
C GLU A 44 -6.86 -21.84 -7.14
N GLY A 45 -7.32 -21.30 -8.28
CA GLY A 45 -8.07 -21.99 -9.32
C GLY A 45 -9.61 -21.91 -9.16
N SER A 46 -10.09 -21.49 -7.99
CA SER A 46 -11.51 -21.50 -7.63
C SER A 46 -12.10 -20.08 -7.49
N LEU A 47 -13.13 -19.78 -8.30
CA LEU A 47 -13.90 -18.54 -8.16
C LEU A 47 -14.58 -18.44 -6.79
N LYS A 48 -15.06 -19.57 -6.24
CA LYS A 48 -15.66 -19.60 -4.90
C LYS A 48 -14.65 -19.23 -3.81
N SER A 49 -13.40 -19.66 -3.95
CA SER A 49 -12.34 -19.28 -3.00
C SER A 49 -12.07 -17.77 -3.05
N PHE A 50 -11.98 -17.22 -4.27
CA PHE A 50 -11.84 -15.78 -4.46
C PHE A 50 -13.00 -15.00 -3.80
N ASP A 51 -14.24 -15.40 -4.05
CA ASP A 51 -15.43 -14.74 -3.48
C ASP A 51 -15.44 -14.79 -1.94
N ASN A 52 -15.04 -15.94 -1.36
CA ASN A 52 -14.93 -16.10 0.09
C ASN A 52 -13.86 -15.21 0.71
N CYS A 53 -12.73 -14.99 0.02
CA CYS A 53 -11.62 -14.19 0.52
C CYS A 53 -11.69 -12.71 0.14
N LEU A 54 -12.68 -12.30 -0.66
CA LEU A 54 -12.81 -10.95 -1.21
C LEU A 54 -12.75 -9.84 -0.15
N HIS A 55 -13.28 -10.10 1.04
CA HIS A 55 -13.28 -9.13 2.14
C HIS A 55 -11.88 -8.89 2.72
N ASN A 56 -10.98 -9.87 2.65
CA ASN A 56 -9.59 -9.78 3.13
C ASN A 56 -8.68 -9.02 2.16
N LEU A 57 -9.14 -8.82 0.92
CA LEU A 57 -8.38 -8.13 -0.13
C LEU A 57 -8.61 -6.60 -0.12
N ARG A 58 -9.47 -6.11 0.77
CA ARG A 58 -9.88 -4.70 0.82
C ARG A 58 -8.96 -3.89 1.72
N HIS A 59 -8.58 -2.70 1.29
CA HIS A 59 -7.59 -1.85 1.97
C HIS A 59 -8.20 -0.55 2.53
N TYR A 60 -9.47 -0.24 2.25
CA TYR A 60 -10.10 1.00 2.73
C TYR A 60 -10.00 1.22 4.25
N GLY A 61 -10.05 0.15 5.05
CA GLY A 61 -9.94 0.23 6.50
C GLY A 61 -8.53 0.59 6.97
N GLU A 62 -7.51 -0.03 6.38
CA GLU A 62 -6.11 0.30 6.69
C GLU A 62 -5.73 1.69 6.21
N ILE A 63 -6.21 2.09 5.03
CA ILE A 63 -6.03 3.43 4.49
C ILE A 63 -6.67 4.49 5.41
N ALA A 64 -7.84 4.19 6.00
CA ALA A 64 -8.47 5.08 6.98
C ALA A 64 -7.54 5.35 8.18
N PHE A 65 -6.84 4.33 8.68
CA PHE A 65 -5.88 4.52 9.77
C PHE A 65 -4.67 5.36 9.37
N VAL A 66 -4.20 5.26 8.12
CA VAL A 66 -3.11 6.12 7.61
C VAL A 66 -3.56 7.58 7.50
N LEU A 67 -4.77 7.81 6.97
CA LEU A 67 -5.36 9.14 6.84
C LEU A 67 -5.64 9.80 8.18
N ALA A 68 -6.02 9.00 9.19
CA ALA A 68 -6.20 9.44 10.57
C ALA A 68 -4.87 9.68 11.31
N GLY A 69 -3.72 9.42 10.69
CA GLY A 69 -2.41 9.55 11.33
C GLY A 69 -2.13 8.51 12.42
N ILE A 70 -2.90 7.41 12.45
CA ILE A 70 -2.72 6.29 13.40
C ILE A 70 -1.64 5.33 12.91
N LYS A 71 -1.55 5.12 11.59
CA LYS A 71 -0.51 4.32 10.95
C LYS A 71 0.38 5.20 10.06
N PRO A 72 1.69 4.94 9.98
CA PRO A 72 2.57 5.67 9.08
C PRO A 72 2.33 5.31 7.60
N CYS A 73 1.89 4.08 7.33
CA CYS A 73 1.61 3.61 5.99
C CYS A 73 0.71 2.36 5.98
N VAL A 74 0.25 2.03 4.78
CA VAL A 74 -0.33 0.73 4.41
C VAL A 74 0.48 0.15 3.25
N LEU A 75 0.66 -1.16 3.29
CA LEU A 75 1.36 -1.92 2.28
C LEU A 75 0.35 -2.77 1.52
N MET A 76 0.18 -2.47 0.24
CA MET A 76 -0.61 -3.27 -0.69
C MET A 76 0.35 -4.19 -1.42
N ALA A 77 0.46 -5.44 -1.00
CA ALA A 77 1.35 -6.40 -1.62
C ALA A 77 0.68 -7.76 -1.74
N HIS A 78 0.87 -8.40 -2.88
CA HIS A 78 0.51 -9.79 -3.05
C HIS A 78 1.60 -10.49 -3.84
N ALA A 79 2.38 -11.35 -3.17
CA ALA A 79 3.58 -11.98 -3.72
C ALA A 79 3.35 -12.68 -5.07
N LEU A 80 2.19 -13.31 -5.22
CA LEU A 80 1.85 -14.06 -6.43
C LEU A 80 1.20 -13.20 -7.51
N TRP A 81 0.65 -12.03 -7.16
CA TRP A 81 -0.25 -11.25 -8.04
C TRP A 81 0.03 -9.74 -7.95
N PRO A 82 1.11 -9.24 -8.57
CA PRO A 82 1.44 -7.82 -8.55
C PRO A 82 0.36 -6.94 -9.21
N GLY A 83 -0.39 -7.49 -10.18
CA GLY A 83 -1.51 -6.81 -10.84
C GLY A 83 -2.63 -6.40 -9.88
N PHE A 84 -2.87 -7.17 -8.81
CA PHE A 84 -3.85 -6.83 -7.79
C PHE A 84 -3.47 -5.55 -7.03
N ALA A 85 -2.24 -5.48 -6.52
CA ALA A 85 -1.77 -4.32 -5.78
C ALA A 85 -1.76 -3.07 -6.68
N LYS A 86 -1.36 -3.23 -7.95
CA LYS A 86 -1.43 -2.17 -8.95
C LYS A 86 -2.85 -1.69 -9.20
N GLY A 87 -3.82 -2.59 -9.36
CA GLY A 87 -5.23 -2.23 -9.58
C GLY A 87 -5.81 -1.41 -8.43
N ILE A 88 -5.58 -1.82 -7.18
CA ILE A 88 -6.00 -1.02 -6.01
C ILE A 88 -5.30 0.34 -6.00
N ALA A 89 -3.99 0.37 -6.22
CA ALA A 89 -3.22 1.60 -6.17
C ALA A 89 -3.61 2.60 -7.29
N GLU A 90 -3.73 2.15 -8.53
CA GLU A 90 -3.92 3.00 -9.70
C GLU A 90 -5.39 3.25 -10.05
N GLU A 91 -6.28 2.27 -9.88
CA GLU A 91 -7.67 2.39 -10.29
C GLU A 91 -8.59 2.84 -9.15
N CYS A 92 -8.26 2.48 -7.90
CA CYS A 92 -9.08 2.85 -6.73
C CYS A 92 -8.50 4.05 -5.98
N LEU A 93 -7.23 3.97 -5.59
CA LEU A 93 -6.64 4.92 -4.64
C LEU A 93 -6.19 6.22 -5.32
N ARG A 94 -5.40 6.15 -6.41
CA ARG A 94 -4.83 7.32 -7.08
C ARG A 94 -5.87 8.35 -7.55
N PRO A 95 -7.00 7.98 -8.17
CA PRO A 95 -8.01 8.96 -8.59
C PRO A 95 -8.59 9.73 -7.39
N LEU A 96 -8.74 9.06 -6.25
CA LEU A 96 -9.20 9.69 -5.01
C LEU A 96 -8.11 10.55 -4.37
N MET A 97 -6.84 10.14 -4.44
CA MET A 97 -5.72 10.98 -4.00
C MET A 97 -5.71 12.32 -4.74
N ASP A 98 -5.91 12.29 -6.06
CA ASP A 98 -5.96 13.48 -6.90
C ASP A 98 -7.18 14.34 -6.56
N LYS A 99 -8.38 13.73 -6.54
CA LYS A 99 -9.64 14.40 -6.20
C LYS A 99 -9.59 15.10 -4.84
N TYR A 100 -9.02 14.45 -3.84
CA TYR A 100 -8.95 14.97 -2.47
C TYR A 100 -7.65 15.75 -2.21
N GLY A 101 -6.76 15.93 -3.20
CA GLY A 101 -5.49 16.63 -3.05
C GLY A 101 -4.65 16.09 -1.88
N LEU A 102 -4.52 14.76 -1.78
CA LEU A 102 -3.84 14.11 -0.65
C LEU A 102 -2.32 14.34 -0.67
N GLU A 103 -1.70 14.52 -1.83
CA GLU A 103 -0.26 14.80 -1.92
C GLU A 103 0.13 16.10 -1.20
N GLY A 104 -0.64 17.17 -1.44
CA GLY A 104 -0.51 18.45 -0.74
C GLY A 104 -0.81 18.36 0.77
N LYS A 105 -1.54 17.33 1.19
CA LYS A 105 -1.82 17.03 2.61
C LYS A 105 -0.74 16.17 3.27
N GLY A 106 0.30 15.79 2.54
CA GLY A 106 1.44 15.04 3.06
C GLY A 106 1.35 13.53 2.86
N PHE A 107 0.46 13.03 2.00
CA PHE A 107 0.42 11.61 1.67
C PHE A 107 1.17 11.32 0.37
N GLU A 108 1.69 10.11 0.22
CA GLU A 108 2.35 9.67 -1.00
C GLU A 108 2.04 8.20 -1.30
N LEU A 109 2.08 7.86 -2.59
CA LEU A 109 1.82 6.52 -3.09
C LEU A 109 3.00 6.09 -3.98
N HIS A 110 3.69 5.02 -3.59
CA HIS A 110 4.89 4.54 -4.28
C HIS A 110 4.79 3.06 -4.60
N GLU A 111 5.24 2.69 -5.79
CA GLU A 111 5.48 1.30 -6.15
C GLU A 111 6.85 0.86 -5.57
N ILE A 112 6.87 -0.28 -4.88
CA ILE A 112 8.11 -0.92 -4.42
C ILE A 112 8.76 -1.61 -5.62
N ARG A 113 9.60 -0.87 -6.33
CA ARG A 113 10.39 -1.38 -7.46
C ARG A 113 11.58 -2.18 -6.97
N ARG A 114 12.05 -3.13 -7.79
CA ARG A 114 13.33 -3.82 -7.56
C ARG A 114 14.47 -2.80 -7.42
N ALA A 115 15.32 -2.96 -6.41
CA ALA A 115 16.57 -2.21 -6.34
C ALA A 115 17.48 -2.65 -7.50
N TRP A 116 17.92 -1.68 -8.31
CA TRP A 116 18.81 -1.92 -9.44
C TRP A 116 20.28 -1.96 -8.98
N PRO A 117 21.16 -2.82 -9.54
CA PRO A 117 20.89 -3.93 -10.45
C PRO A 117 20.82 -5.26 -9.68
N ALA A 118 19.73 -6.02 -9.87
CA ALA A 118 19.58 -7.41 -9.44
C ALA A 118 19.53 -7.72 -7.93
N ALA A 119 19.51 -6.73 -7.04
CA ALA A 119 19.25 -7.00 -5.62
C ALA A 119 17.73 -7.07 -5.38
N LEU A 120 17.25 -8.25 -5.01
CA LEU A 120 15.93 -8.44 -4.41
C LEU A 120 15.74 -7.39 -3.29
N HIS A 121 14.53 -6.84 -3.14
CA HIS A 121 14.25 -5.88 -2.07
C HIS A 121 14.71 -6.47 -0.72
N PRO A 122 15.47 -5.73 0.13
CA PRO A 122 16.21 -6.31 1.25
C PRO A 122 15.32 -6.98 2.29
N MET A 123 14.04 -6.63 2.33
CA MET A 123 13.01 -7.39 3.05
C MET A 123 12.53 -8.61 2.27
N LEU A 124 13.46 -9.48 1.89
CA LEU A 124 13.10 -10.86 1.61
C LEU A 124 12.72 -11.49 2.94
N THR A 125 11.53 -12.10 2.99
CA THR A 125 11.24 -12.96 4.12
C THR A 125 12.01 -14.27 3.91
N SER A 126 12.45 -14.92 4.98
CA SER A 126 12.99 -16.27 4.91
C SER A 126 11.93 -17.33 4.55
N ASN A 127 10.67 -16.90 4.35
CA ASN A 127 9.58 -17.76 3.95
C ASN A 127 9.58 -17.93 2.42
N PRO A 128 9.77 -19.16 1.90
CA PRO A 128 9.77 -19.43 0.45
C PRO A 128 8.44 -19.09 -0.23
N VAL A 129 7.35 -18.94 0.53
CA VAL A 129 6.01 -18.57 0.03
C VAL A 129 5.87 -17.05 -0.16
N HIS A 130 6.70 -16.23 0.50
CA HIS A 130 6.60 -14.78 0.45
C HIS A 130 7.96 -14.13 0.13
N PRO A 131 8.36 -14.05 -1.15
CA PRO A 131 9.67 -13.54 -1.61
C PRO A 131 9.88 -12.02 -1.43
N GLY A 132 9.31 -11.44 -0.36
CA GLY A 132 9.32 -10.02 -0.05
C GLY A 132 8.14 -9.25 -0.64
N PHE A 133 8.28 -7.93 -0.73
CA PHE A 133 7.21 -7.00 -1.11
C PHE A 133 7.45 -6.34 -2.48
N GLN A 134 8.20 -7.03 -3.34
CA GLN A 134 8.47 -6.56 -4.70
C GLN A 134 7.17 -6.39 -5.46
N TRP A 135 7.05 -5.32 -6.25
CA TRP A 135 5.85 -4.96 -6.99
C TRP A 135 4.63 -4.64 -6.12
N GLY A 136 4.83 -4.58 -4.80
CA GLY A 136 3.86 -4.02 -3.88
C GLY A 136 3.80 -2.49 -4.01
N TRP A 137 2.83 -1.91 -3.33
CA TRP A 137 2.60 -0.47 -3.29
C TRP A 137 2.51 -0.01 -1.84
N VAL A 138 3.06 1.17 -1.56
CA VAL A 138 2.99 1.78 -0.23
C VAL A 138 2.25 3.11 -0.34
N PHE A 139 1.16 3.24 0.42
CA PHE A 139 0.54 4.53 0.69
C PHE A 139 0.98 5.00 2.08
N ALA A 140 1.66 6.14 2.15
CA ALA A 140 2.33 6.61 3.36
C ALA A 140 1.96 8.05 3.72
N ASN A 141 2.01 8.34 5.02
CA ASN A 141 1.85 9.68 5.58
C ASN A 141 3.22 10.27 5.94
N ARG A 142 3.69 11.25 5.14
CA ARG A 142 4.98 11.93 5.32
C ARG A 142 5.11 12.71 6.63
N ARG A 143 3.97 13.02 7.27
CA ARG A 143 3.91 13.79 8.52
C ARG A 143 3.90 12.89 9.76
N HIS A 144 3.79 11.58 9.59
CA HIS A 144 3.82 10.64 10.71
C HIS A 144 5.25 10.51 11.26
N ALA A 145 5.40 10.41 12.59
CA ALA A 145 6.71 10.33 13.24
C ALA A 145 7.57 9.15 12.74
N ASP A 146 6.93 8.01 12.49
CA ASP A 146 7.58 6.81 11.94
C ASP A 146 7.77 6.79 10.41
N PHE A 147 7.44 7.86 9.69
CA PHE A 147 7.67 7.92 8.25
C PHE A 147 9.14 7.66 7.83
N PRO A 148 10.18 8.10 8.57
CA PRO A 148 11.57 7.73 8.26
C PRO A 148 11.83 6.21 8.28
N LEU A 149 11.07 5.44 9.07
CA LEU A 149 11.14 3.98 9.04
C LEU A 149 10.54 3.43 7.75
N VAL A 150 9.36 3.93 7.34
CA VAL A 150 8.71 3.56 6.06
C VAL A 150 9.66 3.80 4.89
N GLN A 151 10.33 4.96 4.87
CA GLN A 151 11.30 5.29 3.83
C GLN A 151 12.49 4.32 3.80
N ARG A 152 13.06 4.02 4.97
CA ARG A 152 14.20 3.11 5.10
C ARG A 152 13.87 1.68 4.72
N VAL A 153 12.62 1.27 4.98
CA VAL A 153 12.17 -0.10 4.83
C VAL A 153 11.64 -0.38 3.42
N PHE A 154 10.76 0.48 2.89
CA PHE A 154 10.04 0.20 1.65
C PHE A 154 10.44 1.10 0.48
N LEU A 155 10.88 2.33 0.77
CA LEU A 155 11.06 3.36 -0.26
C LEU A 155 12.53 3.70 -0.49
N GLN A 156 13.46 2.80 -0.13
CA GLN A 156 14.90 3.04 -0.21
C GLN A 156 15.25 3.70 -1.54
N ARG A 157 15.35 5.03 -1.54
CA ARG A 157 15.93 5.78 -2.64
C ARG A 157 17.36 5.33 -2.64
N SER A 158 17.76 4.64 -3.69
CA SER A 158 19.13 4.18 -3.86
C SER A 158 20.06 5.33 -3.52
N ARG A 159 20.70 5.25 -2.35
CA ARG A 159 21.99 5.91 -2.18
C ARG A 159 22.90 5.11 -3.10
N SER A 160 23.08 5.59 -4.32
CA SER A 160 24.14 5.10 -5.18
C SER A 160 25.43 5.16 -4.35
N PRO A 161 26.08 4.01 -4.05
CA PRO A 161 27.33 4.03 -3.30
C PRO A 161 28.48 4.63 -4.12
N TRP A 162 28.25 4.86 -5.42
CA TRP A 162 29.24 5.36 -6.36
C TRP A 162 29.17 6.88 -6.46
N ARG A 163 29.54 7.57 -5.39
CA ARG A 163 30.36 8.77 -5.56
C ARG A 163 31.77 8.34 -5.21
N SER A 164 32.48 7.90 -6.26
CA SER A 164 33.93 7.81 -6.25
C SER A 164 34.47 9.11 -5.67
N CYS A 165 35.28 8.97 -4.63
CA CYS A 165 36.22 9.98 -4.22
C CYS A 165 37.00 10.44 -5.45
N SER A 166 36.91 11.74 -5.75
CA SER A 166 37.86 12.48 -6.55
C SER A 166 38.39 13.60 -5.67
#